data_AF-A0A949EJ93-F1
#
_entry.id   AF-A0A949EJ93-F1
#
_cell.length_a   1.000
_cell.length_b   1.000
_cell.length_c   1.000
_cell.angle_alpha   90.00
_cell.angle_beta   90.00
_cell.angle_gamma   90.00
#
_symmetry.space_group_name_H-M   'P 1'
#
loop_
_entity.id
_entity.type
_entity.pdbx_description
1 polymer ?
#
loop_
_entity_poly.entity_id
_entity_poly.type
_entity_poly.pdbx_seq_one_letter_code
_entity_poly.pdbx_strand_id
1 'polypeptide(L)'
;MALIKCKECKEKVSDQALMCPHCGFVGMSQTLETLLQQQRAMTAHQEDFKKTEMERSLEEKRSSKRIDIKMMVKINQETAVLFNISKYGMKLASPFTPKIPEVDITLDNGEKVFTMKGTIRWVSSKHSFSNLIDFGVEISEAPPDYYEFIDKLLANN
;
A
#
# COMPACT_ATOMS: atom_id res chain seq x y z
N MET A 1 44.86 -17.38 -33.20
CA MET A 1 45.26 -16.42 -32.16
C MET A 1 45.64 -15.13 -32.86
N ALA A 2 44.72 -14.16 -32.89
CA ALA A 2 45.01 -12.87 -33.52
C ALA A 2 45.63 -11.94 -32.47
N LEU A 3 46.64 -11.17 -32.87
CA LEU A 3 47.20 -10.12 -32.02
C LEU A 3 46.45 -8.81 -32.34
N ILE A 4 45.77 -8.26 -31.32
CA ILE A 4 45.15 -6.94 -31.39
C ILE A 4 46.09 -5.90 -30.77
N LYS A 5 45.93 -4.63 -31.14
CA LYS A 5 46.67 -3.54 -30.49
C LYS A 5 45.91 -3.08 -29.25
N CYS A 6 46.64 -2.91 -28.15
CA CYS A 6 46.10 -2.32 -26.93
C CYS A 6 45.64 -0.88 -27.19
N LYS A 7 44.43 -0.52 -26.75
CA LYS A 7 43.88 0.83 -26.92
C LYS A 7 44.69 1.92 -26.19
N GLU A 8 45.34 1.55 -25.09
CA GLU A 8 46.15 2.47 -24.27
C GLU A 8 47.61 2.54 -24.75
N CYS A 9 48.34 1.43 -24.67
CA CYS A 9 49.79 1.44 -24.94
C CYS A 9 50.17 1.10 -26.38
N LYS A 10 49.21 0.76 -27.25
CA LYS A 10 49.40 0.40 -28.67
C LYS A 10 50.26 -0.84 -28.94
N GLU A 11 50.73 -1.52 -27.90
CA GLU A 11 51.46 -2.78 -28.00
C GLU A 11 50.55 -3.94 -28.42
N LYS A 12 51.16 -4.96 -29.02
CA LYS A 12 50.45 -6.14 -29.52
C LYS A 12 50.11 -7.08 -28.37
N VAL A 13 48.83 -7.38 -28.20
CA VAL A 13 48.32 -8.30 -27.17
C VAL A 13 47.39 -9.34 -27.78
N SER A 14 47.24 -10.49 -27.13
CA SER A 14 46.30 -11.52 -27.55
C SER A 14 44.87 -11.00 -27.52
N ASP A 15 44.07 -11.33 -28.55
CA ASP A 15 42.64 -11.04 -28.63
C ASP A 15 41.81 -11.65 -27.49
N GLN A 16 42.36 -12.64 -26.80
CA GLN A 16 41.74 -13.30 -25.64
C GLN A 16 42.28 -12.81 -24.29
N ALA A 17 43.25 -11.89 -24.27
CA ALA A 17 43.81 -11.39 -23.01
C ALA A 17 42.80 -10.50 -22.28
N LEU A 18 42.45 -10.86 -21.04
CA LEU A 18 41.57 -10.05 -20.18
C LEU A 18 42.21 -8.71 -19.77
N MET A 19 43.54 -8.68 -19.70
CA MET A 19 44.32 -7.49 -19.37
C MET A 19 45.57 -7.38 -20.24
N CYS A 20 45.97 -6.14 -20.55
CA CYS A 20 47.22 -5.88 -21.26
C CYS A 20 48.42 -6.13 -20.32
N PRO A 21 49.37 -7.02 -20.64
CA PRO A 21 50.55 -7.28 -19.79
C PRO A 21 51.55 -6.11 -19.78
N HIS A 22 51.44 -5.16 -20.72
CA HIS A 22 52.37 -4.03 -20.82
C HIS A 22 51.92 -2.80 -20.02
N CYS A 23 50.62 -2.58 -19.87
CA CYS A 23 50.09 -1.38 -19.19
C CYS A 23 49.01 -1.66 -18.13
N GLY A 24 48.54 -2.90 -18.00
CA GLY A 24 47.53 -3.29 -17.02
C GLY A 24 46.08 -2.95 -17.40
N PHE A 25 45.81 -2.43 -18.60
CA PHE A 25 44.45 -2.09 -19.03
C PHE A 25 43.53 -3.33 -19.08
N VAL A 26 42.45 -3.29 -18.31
CA VAL A 26 41.38 -4.30 -18.20
C VAL A 26 40.14 -3.81 -18.97
N GLY A 27 39.96 -4.29 -20.20
CA GLY A 27 38.87 -3.83 -21.07
C GLY A 27 38.97 -4.31 -22.53
N MET A 28 39.67 -5.43 -22.75
CA MET A 28 39.96 -5.95 -24.10
C MET A 28 38.95 -6.99 -24.58
N SER A 29 38.15 -7.60 -23.68
CA SER A 29 37.21 -8.67 -24.06
C SER A 29 35.83 -8.10 -24.40
N GLN A 30 35.46 -8.20 -25.68
CA GLN A 30 34.13 -7.83 -26.19
C GLN A 30 32.99 -8.58 -25.46
N THR A 31 33.28 -9.78 -24.93
CA THR A 31 32.36 -10.62 -24.17
C THR A 31 31.95 -10.03 -22.81
N LEU A 32 32.82 -9.24 -22.16
CA LEU A 32 32.50 -8.65 -20.85
C LEU A 32 31.50 -7.50 -20.99
N GLU A 33 31.62 -6.70 -22.04
CA GLU A 33 30.69 -5.60 -22.35
C GLU A 33 29.28 -6.14 -22.63
N THR A 34 29.15 -7.25 -23.37
CA THR A 34 27.85 -7.88 -23.67
C THR A 34 27.16 -8.43 -22.41
N LEU A 35 27.92 -9.04 -21.49
CA LEU A 35 27.39 -9.56 -20.22
C LEU A 35 26.90 -8.46 -19.29
N LEU A 36 27.64 -7.35 -19.19
CA LEU A 36 27.23 -6.18 -18.40
C LEU A 36 25.96 -5.54 -18.96
N GLN A 37 25.77 -5.57 -20.28
CA GLN A 37 24.58 -5.02 -20.94
C GLN A 37 23.33 -5.88 -20.68
N GLN A 38 23.47 -7.22 -20.64
CA GLN A 38 22.38 -8.13 -20.26
C GLN A 38 21.92 -7.96 -18.81
N GLN A 39 22.86 -7.75 -17.87
CA GLN A 39 22.50 -7.49 -16.46
C GLN A 39 21.66 -6.21 -16.30
N ARG A 40 21.97 -5.15 -17.05
CA ARG A 40 21.24 -3.87 -16.99
C ARG A 40 19.81 -3.96 -17.54
N ALA A 41 19.59 -4.78 -18.57
CA ALA A 41 18.26 -4.98 -19.15
C ALA A 41 17.30 -5.73 -18.21
N MET A 42 17.83 -6.67 -17.41
CA MET A 42 17.01 -7.40 -16.42
C MET A 42 16.57 -6.53 -15.23
N THR A 43 17.40 -5.59 -14.79
CA THR A 43 17.03 -4.66 -13.71
C THR A 43 15.96 -3.66 -14.14
N ALA A 44 16.00 -3.16 -15.38
CA ALA A 44 15.03 -2.19 -15.87
C ALA A 44 13.59 -2.75 -15.92
N HIS A 45 13.42 -4.00 -16.40
CA HIS A 45 12.09 -4.64 -16.44
C HIS A 45 11.53 -4.97 -15.04
N GLN A 46 12.40 -5.16 -14.04
CA GLN A 46 11.96 -5.43 -12.67
C GLN A 46 11.44 -4.17 -11.96
N GLU A 47 11.97 -2.99 -12.29
CA GLU A 47 11.51 -1.71 -11.75
C GLU A 47 10.15 -1.30 -12.32
N ASP A 48 9.91 -1.51 -13.61
CA ASP A 48 8.62 -1.20 -14.26
C ASP A 48 7.47 -2.09 -13.75
N PHE A 49 7.74 -3.37 -13.48
CA PHE A 49 6.73 -4.28 -12.91
C PHE A 49 6.36 -3.89 -11.47
N LYS A 50 7.34 -3.51 -10.64
CA LYS A 50 7.08 -3.06 -9.26
C LYS A 50 6.31 -1.74 -9.21
N LYS A 51 6.61 -0.81 -10.11
CA LYS A 51 5.91 0.48 -10.17
C LYS A 51 4.44 0.30 -10.55
N THR A 52 4.15 -0.58 -11.51
CA THR A 52 2.79 -0.85 -11.98
C THR A 52 1.92 -1.53 -10.91
N GLU A 53 2.50 -2.42 -10.10
CA GLU A 53 1.77 -3.10 -9.00
C GLU A 53 1.50 -2.15 -7.82
N MET A 54 2.44 -1.24 -7.52
CA MET A 54 2.26 -0.20 -6.49
C MET A 54 1.21 0.84 -6.90
N GLU A 55 1.12 1.20 -8.18
CA GLU A 55 0.09 2.11 -8.71
C GLU A 55 -1.30 1.46 -8.74
N ARG A 56 -1.42 0.18 -9.11
CA ARG A 56 -2.71 -0.55 -9.05
C ARG A 56 -3.22 -0.76 -7.63
N SER A 57 -2.32 -0.89 -6.65
CA SER A 57 -2.67 -0.91 -5.22
C SER A 57 -3.20 0.44 -4.70
N LEU A 58 -2.91 1.55 -5.39
CA LEU A 58 -3.35 2.89 -4.99
C LEU A 58 -4.69 3.29 -5.62
N GLU A 59 -5.15 2.58 -6.64
CA GLU A 59 -6.38 2.87 -7.39
C GLU A 59 -7.54 1.91 -7.12
N GLU A 60 -7.59 1.29 -5.94
CA GLU A 60 -8.88 0.94 -5.36
C GLU A 60 -9.59 2.26 -4.98
N LYS A 61 -10.09 2.96 -6.00
CA LYS A 61 -10.74 4.27 -5.95
C LYS A 61 -11.95 4.17 -5.04
N ARG A 62 -11.72 4.49 -3.77
CA ARG A 62 -12.74 4.54 -2.74
C ARG A 62 -13.87 5.43 -3.25
N SER A 63 -15.09 4.89 -3.27
CA SER A 63 -16.28 5.54 -3.82
C SER A 63 -16.75 6.77 -3.02
N SER A 64 -16.18 7.01 -1.83
CA SER A 64 -16.60 8.11 -0.94
C SER A 64 -15.43 8.73 -0.17
N LYS A 65 -15.49 10.06 0.02
CA LYS A 65 -14.62 10.83 0.92
C LYS A 65 -14.87 10.35 2.36
N ARG A 66 -13.79 10.12 3.12
CA ARG A 66 -13.85 9.75 4.55
C ARG A 66 -13.50 10.97 5.39
N ILE A 67 -14.16 11.09 6.52
CA ILE A 67 -13.90 12.11 7.55
C ILE A 67 -13.17 11.41 8.69
N ASP A 68 -12.03 11.96 9.09
CA ASP A 68 -11.29 11.48 10.25
C ASP A 68 -11.95 12.02 11.51
N ILE A 69 -12.54 11.12 12.31
CA ILE A 69 -13.27 11.44 13.53
C ILE A 69 -12.89 10.40 14.57
N LYS A 70 -12.51 10.86 15.76
CA LYS A 70 -12.24 10.00 16.91
C LYS A 70 -13.39 10.10 17.89
N MET A 71 -14.24 9.08 17.94
CA MET A 71 -15.36 9.05 18.88
C MET A 71 -15.69 7.63 19.33
N MET A 72 -16.38 7.53 20.45
CA MET A 72 -16.81 6.26 21.02
C MET A 72 -18.10 5.82 20.36
N VAL A 73 -18.15 4.55 19.96
CA VAL A 73 -19.34 3.91 19.40
C VAL A 73 -19.56 2.56 20.06
N LYS A 74 -20.79 2.05 20.02
CA LYS A 74 -21.09 0.69 20.46
C LYS A 74 -21.31 -0.21 19.25
N ILE A 75 -20.75 -1.41 19.31
CA ILE A 75 -20.90 -2.46 18.30
C ILE A 75 -21.33 -3.71 19.04
N ASN A 76 -22.53 -4.22 18.74
CA ASN A 76 -23.12 -5.35 19.45
C ASN A 76 -23.06 -5.18 20.98
N GLN A 77 -23.34 -3.96 21.47
CA GLN A 77 -23.27 -3.55 22.88
C GLN A 77 -21.86 -3.42 23.49
N GLU A 78 -20.80 -3.77 22.75
CA GLU A 78 -19.41 -3.60 23.17
C GLU A 78 -18.86 -2.25 22.67
N THR A 79 -17.96 -1.65 23.43
CA THR A 79 -17.46 -0.30 23.12
C THR A 79 -16.26 -0.36 22.17
N ALA A 80 -16.30 0.47 21.13
CA ALA A 80 -15.25 0.62 20.12
C ALA A 80 -14.95 2.10 19.84
N VAL A 81 -13.80 2.36 19.23
CA VAL A 81 -13.38 3.69 18.79
C VAL A 81 -13.57 3.78 17.28
N LEU A 82 -14.38 4.74 16.84
CA LEU A 82 -14.47 5.16 15.45
C LEU A 82 -13.26 6.04 15.12
N PHE A 83 -12.60 5.77 13.99
CA PHE A 83 -11.47 6.56 13.48
C PHE A 83 -11.81 7.32 12.21
N ASN A 84 -12.58 6.69 11.32
CA ASN A 84 -12.95 7.29 10.05
C ASN A 84 -14.37 6.86 9.69
N ILE A 85 -15.14 7.78 9.13
CA ILE A 85 -16.51 7.51 8.69
C ILE A 85 -16.76 8.08 7.29
N SER A 86 -17.56 7.38 6.49
CA SER A 86 -18.14 7.86 5.24
C SER A 86 -19.61 7.43 5.18
N LYS A 87 -20.33 7.82 4.12
CA LYS A 87 -21.74 7.49 3.93
C LYS A 87 -22.05 5.99 3.97
N TYR A 88 -21.11 5.15 3.56
CA TYR A 88 -21.34 3.71 3.35
C TYR A 88 -20.39 2.83 4.16
N GLY A 89 -19.53 3.42 4.99
CA GLY A 89 -18.58 2.61 5.73
C GLY A 89 -17.82 3.36 6.79
N MET A 90 -17.21 2.60 7.68
CA MET A 90 -16.46 3.12 8.81
C MET A 90 -15.26 2.25 9.15
N LYS A 91 -14.23 2.90 9.69
CA LYS A 91 -13.07 2.24 10.28
C LYS A 91 -13.17 2.35 11.79
N LEU A 92 -13.12 1.20 12.45
CA LEU A 92 -13.30 1.04 13.88
C LEU A 92 -12.07 0.35 14.46
N ALA A 93 -11.80 0.58 15.75
CA ALA A 93 -10.90 -0.26 16.52
C ALA A 93 -11.53 -0.64 17.86
N SER A 94 -11.38 -1.89 18.27
CA SER A 94 -11.92 -2.37 19.54
C SER A 94 -10.95 -3.37 20.21
N PRO A 95 -11.12 -3.64 21.52
CA PRO A 95 -10.30 -4.63 22.22
C PRO A 95 -10.74 -6.07 21.95
N PHE A 96 -11.74 -6.28 21.09
CA PHE A 96 -12.34 -7.58 20.80
C PHE A 96 -12.32 -7.86 19.30
N THR A 97 -12.31 -9.13 18.93
CA THR A 97 -12.51 -9.54 17.54
C THR A 97 -13.99 -9.84 17.34
N PRO A 98 -14.67 -9.18 16.39
CA PRO A 98 -16.05 -9.52 16.09
C PRO A 98 -16.16 -10.98 15.62
N LYS A 99 -17.06 -11.74 16.23
CA LYS A 99 -17.26 -13.17 15.92
C LYS A 99 -18.20 -13.40 14.73
N ILE A 100 -19.10 -12.45 14.51
CA ILE A 100 -20.11 -12.48 13.45
C ILE A 100 -19.87 -11.31 12.49
N PRO A 101 -20.09 -11.52 11.18
CA PRO A 101 -19.86 -10.47 10.19
C PRO A 101 -20.92 -9.36 10.27
N GLU A 102 -22.15 -9.68 10.63
CA GLU A 102 -23.23 -8.71 10.82
C GLU A 102 -23.09 -8.05 12.20
N VAL A 103 -23.19 -6.73 12.22
CA VAL A 103 -23.03 -5.93 13.43
C VAL A 103 -24.10 -4.85 13.54
N ASP A 104 -24.61 -4.68 14.76
CA ASP A 104 -25.41 -3.53 15.15
C ASP A 104 -24.50 -2.44 15.69
N ILE A 105 -24.58 -1.25 15.11
CA ILE A 105 -23.74 -0.12 15.42
C ILE A 105 -24.61 0.98 16.04
N THR A 106 -24.22 1.48 17.21
CA THR A 106 -24.85 2.63 17.85
C THR A 106 -23.83 3.76 17.98
N LEU A 107 -24.11 4.85 17.28
CA LEU A 107 -23.32 6.07 17.28
C LEU A 107 -24.06 7.13 18.10
N ASP A 108 -23.42 7.65 19.15
CA ASP A 108 -23.95 8.74 19.97
C ASP A 108 -23.04 9.95 19.82
N ASN A 109 -23.60 11.07 19.34
CA ASN A 109 -22.87 12.33 19.19
C ASN A 109 -23.23 13.37 20.26
N GLY A 110 -23.99 12.98 21.29
CA GLY A 110 -24.47 13.83 22.39
C GLY A 110 -25.81 14.51 22.11
N GLU A 111 -26.17 14.75 20.85
CA GLU A 111 -27.45 15.35 20.45
C GLU A 111 -28.43 14.29 19.91
N LYS A 112 -27.91 13.31 19.18
CA LYS A 112 -28.66 12.26 18.50
C LYS A 112 -27.94 10.92 18.66
N VAL A 113 -28.76 9.88 18.72
CA VAL A 113 -28.31 8.49 18.71
C VAL A 113 -28.73 7.86 17.38
N PHE A 114 -27.77 7.34 16.64
CA PHE A 114 -27.99 6.64 15.38
C PHE A 114 -27.77 5.14 15.60
N THR A 115 -28.81 4.34 15.35
CA THR A 115 -28.72 2.89 15.30
C THR A 115 -28.70 2.47 13.84
N MET A 116 -27.66 1.75 13.44
CA MET A 116 -27.44 1.30 12.06
C MET A 116 -26.92 -0.14 12.05
N LYS A 117 -27.14 -0.85 10.96
CA LYS A 117 -26.57 -2.17 10.73
C LYS A 117 -25.44 -2.09 9.73
N GLY A 118 -24.47 -2.97 9.89
CA GLY A 118 -23.38 -3.11 8.95
C GLY A 118 -22.82 -4.52 8.89
N THR A 119 -21.95 -4.71 7.91
CA THR A 119 -21.25 -5.97 7.68
C THR A 119 -19.75 -5.71 7.72
N ILE A 120 -19.02 -6.51 8.48
CA ILE A 120 -17.57 -6.45 8.56
C ILE A 120 -16.99 -6.90 7.22
N ARG A 121 -16.16 -6.04 6.64
CA ARG A 121 -15.49 -6.29 5.36
C ARG A 121 -14.06 -6.80 5.53
N TRP A 122 -13.38 -6.33 6.57
CA TRP A 122 -12.02 -6.74 6.86
C TRP A 122 -11.72 -6.55 8.35
N VAL A 123 -10.83 -7.39 8.86
CA VAL A 123 -10.25 -7.27 10.20
C VAL A 123 -8.74 -7.28 10.02
N SER A 124 -8.06 -6.27 10.56
CA SER A 124 -6.61 -6.17 10.53
C SER A 124 -6.03 -7.00 11.68
N SER A 125 -5.10 -7.88 11.34
CA SER A 125 -4.29 -8.60 12.34
C SER A 125 -3.22 -7.72 13.00
N LYS A 126 -2.97 -6.52 12.46
CA LYS A 126 -2.09 -5.54 13.07
C LYS A 126 -2.85 -4.79 14.14
N HIS A 127 -2.35 -4.88 15.37
CA HIS A 127 -2.82 -4.03 16.46
C HIS A 127 -2.45 -2.57 16.14
N SER A 128 -3.43 -1.69 16.16
CA SER A 128 -3.22 -0.27 16.04
C SER A 128 -2.96 0.33 17.43
N PHE A 129 -3.28 1.61 17.63
CA PHE A 129 -3.12 2.31 18.91
C PHE A 129 -3.58 1.42 20.09
N SER A 130 -2.70 1.23 21.07
CA SER A 130 -3.05 0.63 22.36
C SER A 130 -3.60 -0.81 22.31
N ASN A 131 -3.03 -1.68 21.46
CA ASN A 131 -3.44 -3.09 21.31
C ASN A 131 -4.86 -3.32 20.78
N LEU A 132 -5.51 -2.29 20.23
CA LEU A 132 -6.83 -2.42 19.61
C LEU A 132 -6.73 -3.10 18.24
N ILE A 133 -7.76 -3.86 17.90
CA ILE A 133 -7.91 -4.55 16.62
C ILE A 133 -8.69 -3.63 15.69
N ASP A 134 -8.08 -3.28 14.56
CA ASP A 134 -8.74 -2.46 13.54
C ASP A 134 -9.65 -3.34 12.68
N PHE A 135 -10.83 -2.85 12.34
CA PHE A 135 -11.70 -3.49 11.36
C PHE A 135 -12.53 -2.45 10.61
N GLY A 136 -12.95 -2.83 9.40
CA GLY A 136 -13.79 -2.03 8.53
C GLY A 136 -15.18 -2.60 8.46
N VAL A 137 -16.16 -1.72 8.60
CA VAL A 137 -17.59 -2.07 8.48
C VAL A 137 -18.18 -1.32 7.30
N GLU A 138 -18.90 -2.04 6.46
CA GLU A 138 -19.77 -1.48 5.43
C GLU A 138 -21.17 -1.32 6.02
N ILE A 139 -21.78 -0.14 5.84
CA ILE A 139 -23.10 0.17 6.38
C ILE A 139 -24.14 -0.39 5.42
N SER A 140 -25.03 -1.25 5.93
CA SER A 140 -26.10 -1.88 5.15
C SER A 140 -27.43 -1.14 5.34
N GLU A 141 -27.76 -0.77 6.58
CA GLU A 141 -29.00 -0.07 6.92
C GLU A 141 -28.69 1.09 7.87
N ALA A 142 -29.06 2.31 7.52
CA ALA A 142 -28.90 3.49 8.38
C ALA A 142 -30.10 4.43 8.27
N PRO A 143 -30.44 5.16 9.35
CA PRO A 143 -31.55 6.10 9.34
C PRO A 143 -31.26 7.30 8.41
N PRO A 144 -32.27 7.96 7.81
CA PRO A 144 -32.08 9.12 6.94
C PRO A 144 -31.25 10.24 7.60
N ASP A 145 -31.52 10.51 8.89
CA ASP A 145 -30.80 11.50 9.70
C ASP A 145 -29.28 11.27 9.76
N TYR A 146 -28.82 10.02 9.64
CA TYR A 146 -27.40 9.72 9.60
C TYR A 146 -26.73 10.30 8.35
N TYR A 147 -27.38 10.18 7.18
CA TYR A 147 -26.82 10.69 5.93
C TYR A 147 -26.74 12.21 5.94
N GLU A 148 -27.75 12.90 6.48
CA GLU A 148 -27.71 14.35 6.67
C GLU A 148 -26.59 14.78 7.61
N PHE A 149 -26.36 14.02 8.68
CA PHE A 149 -25.25 14.27 9.61
C PHE A 149 -23.89 14.15 8.91
N ILE A 150 -23.68 13.10 8.12
CA ILE A 150 -22.45 12.93 7.34
C ILE A 150 -22.28 14.05 6.31
N ASP A 151 -23.35 14.46 5.62
CA ASP A 151 -23.30 15.55 4.65
C ASP A 151 -22.91 16.89 5.29
N LYS A 152 -23.43 17.18 6.49
CA LYS A 152 -23.03 18.36 7.28
C LYS A 152 -21.56 18.30 7.68
N LEU A 153 -21.06 17.14 8.09
CA LEU A 153 -19.65 16.96 8.44
C LEU A 153 -18.72 17.09 7.23
N LEU A 154 -19.16 16.65 6.05
CA LEU A 154 -18.42 16.80 4.79
C LEU A 154 -18.40 18.24 4.30
N ALA A 155 -19.48 19.01 4.50
CA ALA A 155 -19.55 20.41 4.11
C ALA A 155 -18.61 21.30 4.95
N ASN A 156 -18.31 20.90 6.18
CA ASN A 156 -17.46 21.65 7.11
C ASN A 156 -15.96 21.26 7.06
N ASN A 157 -15.55 20.30 6.20
CA ASN A 157 -14.17 19.80 6.05
C ASN A 157 -13.66 19.83 4.60
#